data_AF-A0A7S2GNR7-F1
#
_entry.id   AF-A0A7S2GNR7-F1
#
_cell.length_a   1.000
_cell.length_b   1.000
_cell.length_c   1.000
_cell.angle_alpha   90.00
_cell.angle_beta   90.00
_cell.angle_gamma   90.00
#
_symmetry.space_group_name_H-M   'P 1'
#
loop_
_entity.id
_entity.type
_entity.pdbx_description
1 polymer ?
#
loop_
_entity_poly.entity_id
_entity_poly.type
_entity_poly.pdbx_seq_one_letter_code
_entity_poly.pdbx_strand_id
1 'polypeptide(L)'
;TSTCFFLSRVGDDGIAELKRCPALIARIKTFKEINIDYLAVETQVFSFDERCFAELYGGMPPPAGLVSLPERLARKLLTVCSALHECPIVRFKSNSDTTIRMA
;
A
#
# COMPACT_ATOMS: atom_id res chain seq x y z
N THR A 1 0.26 23.37 16.57
CA THR A 1 -0.48 23.20 15.31
C THR A 1 0.17 22.09 14.53
N SER A 2 -0.56 21.03 14.19
CA SER A 2 0.01 19.83 13.58
C SER A 2 -0.58 19.59 12.18
N THR A 3 0.26 19.15 11.27
CA THR A 3 -0.08 18.78 9.89
C THR A 3 0.26 17.29 9.71
N CYS A 4 -0.72 16.50 9.30
CA CYS A 4 -0.58 15.06 9.11
C CYS A 4 -0.78 14.70 7.64
N PHE A 5 0.20 14.02 7.08
CA PHE A 5 0.16 13.45 5.75
C PHE A 5 0.30 11.94 5.86
N PHE A 6 -0.64 11.20 5.28
CA PHE A 6 -0.64 9.74 5.24
C PHE A 6 -0.16 9.28 3.88
N LEU A 7 0.79 8.35 3.85
CA LEU A 7 1.37 7.81 2.62
C LEU A 7 0.35 7.00 1.81
N SER A 8 -0.64 6.42 2.49
CA SER A 8 -1.71 5.62 1.91
C SER A 8 -3.04 5.93 2.58
N ARG A 9 -4.12 5.34 2.05
CA ARG A 9 -5.48 5.50 2.56
C ARG A 9 -5.58 5.09 4.03
N VAL A 10 -6.11 5.98 4.87
CA VAL A 10 -6.45 5.69 6.26
C VAL A 10 -7.78 4.95 6.27
N GLY A 11 -7.75 3.67 6.65
CA GLY A 11 -8.97 2.86 6.78
C GLY A 11 -9.92 3.41 7.87
N ASP A 12 -11.18 2.98 7.83
CA ASP A 12 -12.20 3.43 8.77
C ASP A 12 -11.82 3.17 10.22
N ASP A 13 -11.13 2.05 10.49
CA ASP A 13 -10.60 1.71 11.82
C ASP A 13 -9.57 2.74 12.31
N GLY A 14 -8.64 3.16 11.45
CA GLY A 14 -7.65 4.19 11.78
C GLY A 14 -8.30 5.55 12.05
N ILE A 15 -9.35 5.88 11.29
CA ILE A 15 -10.15 7.09 11.53
C ILE A 15 -10.91 6.97 12.85
N ALA A 16 -11.48 5.80 13.17
CA ALA A 16 -12.20 5.56 14.41
C ALA A 16 -11.27 5.68 15.63
N GLU A 17 -10.05 5.14 15.56
CA GLU A 17 -9.04 5.32 16.61
C GLU A 17 -8.63 6.79 16.76
N LEU A 18 -8.45 7.52 15.67
CA LEU A 18 -8.16 8.95 15.72
C LEU A 18 -9.28 9.72 16.45
N LYS A 19 -10.55 9.36 16.19
CA LYS A 19 -11.73 9.94 16.85
C LYS A 19 -11.77 9.70 18.36
N ARG A 20 -11.11 8.65 18.88
CA ARG A 20 -10.99 8.40 20.32
C ARG A 20 -10.08 9.40 21.03
N CYS A 21 -9.33 10.22 20.30
CA CYS A 21 -8.41 11.23 20.83
C CYS A 21 -8.81 12.67 20.41
N PRO A 22 -9.84 13.28 21.04
CA PRO A 22 -10.31 14.62 20.67
C PRO A 22 -9.26 15.72 20.80
N ALA A 23 -8.37 15.62 21.79
CA ALA A 23 -7.28 16.57 22.00
C ALA A 23 -6.25 16.57 20.85
N LEU A 24 -6.06 15.41 20.20
CA LEU A 24 -5.21 15.30 19.01
C LEU A 24 -5.92 15.92 17.81
N ILE A 25 -7.18 15.58 17.57
CA ILE A 25 -8.00 16.12 16.48
C ILE A 25 -8.05 17.65 16.52
N ALA A 26 -8.28 18.23 17.69
CA ALA A 26 -8.34 19.69 17.87
C ALA A 26 -7.03 20.41 17.47
N ARG A 27 -5.90 19.68 17.42
CA ARG A 27 -4.59 20.22 17.06
C ARG A 27 -4.22 20.01 15.59
N ILE A 28 -4.92 19.11 14.88
CA ILE A 28 -4.69 18.81 13.47
C ILE A 28 -5.36 19.89 12.62
N LYS A 29 -4.58 20.65 11.86
CA LYS A 29 -5.11 21.62 10.88
C LYS A 29 -5.25 21.05 9.48
N THR A 30 -4.38 20.10 9.16
CA THR A 30 -4.31 19.49 7.83
C THR A 30 -4.23 17.98 8.00
N PHE A 31 -5.16 17.28 7.37
CA PHE A 31 -5.21 15.83 7.29
C PHE A 31 -5.36 15.49 5.80
N LYS A 32 -4.31 14.90 5.21
CA LYS A 32 -4.31 14.53 3.79
C LYS A 32 -3.69 13.17 3.57
N GLU A 33 -4.24 12.43 2.62
CA GLU A 33 -3.66 11.21 2.08
C GLU A 33 -2.93 11.59 0.79
N ILE A 34 -1.62 11.35 0.73
CA ILE A 34 -0.80 11.71 -0.44
C ILE A 34 -0.72 10.58 -1.46
N ASN A 35 -1.01 9.33 -1.06
CA ASN A 35 -0.98 8.14 -1.92
C ASN A 35 0.36 8.00 -2.66
N ILE A 36 1.45 8.06 -1.90
CA ILE A 36 2.82 7.79 -2.36
C ILE A 36 3.38 6.76 -1.39
N ASP A 37 3.16 5.48 -1.69
CA ASP A 37 3.56 4.35 -0.84
C ASP A 37 4.62 3.48 -1.55
N TYR A 38 5.69 4.15 -1.99
CA TYR A 38 6.86 3.55 -2.63
C TYR A 38 8.09 4.45 -2.47
N LEU A 39 9.28 3.86 -2.63
CA LEU A 39 10.54 4.56 -2.71
C LEU A 39 10.93 4.75 -4.18
N ALA A 40 11.09 6.00 -4.62
CA ALA A 40 11.71 6.32 -5.91
C ALA A 40 13.24 6.21 -5.75
N VAL A 41 13.81 5.09 -6.17
CA VAL A 41 15.25 4.79 -5.99
C VAL A 41 16.05 5.52 -7.07
N GLU A 42 15.59 5.47 -8.31
CA GLU A 42 16.16 6.16 -9.46
C GLU A 42 15.03 6.74 -10.33
N THR A 43 15.38 7.48 -11.37
CA THR A 43 14.40 8.15 -12.26
C THR A 43 13.39 7.18 -12.89
N GLN A 44 13.75 5.91 -13.06
CA GLN A 44 12.90 4.88 -13.65
C GLN A 44 12.81 3.61 -12.79
N VAL A 45 13.20 3.70 -11.51
CA VAL A 45 13.24 2.54 -10.61
C VAL A 45 12.55 2.89 -9.30
N PHE A 46 11.59 2.05 -8.90
CA PHE A 46 10.93 2.14 -7.60
C PHE A 46 11.04 0.83 -6.81
N SER A 47 10.91 0.94 -5.49
CA SER A 47 10.87 -0.20 -4.56
C SER A 47 9.74 -0.02 -3.55
N PHE A 48 9.11 -1.11 -3.13
CA PHE A 48 8.10 -1.11 -2.05
C PHE A 48 8.69 -1.36 -0.65
N ASP A 49 10.01 -1.60 -0.58
CA ASP A 49 10.75 -1.94 0.65
C ASP A 49 10.11 -3.06 1.49
N GLU A 50 9.50 -4.05 0.82
CA GLU A 50 8.87 -5.20 1.49
C GLU A 50 9.66 -6.50 1.29
N ARG A 51 9.75 -7.30 2.35
CA ARG A 51 10.38 -8.64 2.32
C ARG A 51 9.35 -9.72 1.99
N CYS A 52 8.77 -9.67 0.79
CA CYS A 52 7.70 -10.59 0.37
C CYS A 52 8.17 -11.94 -0.15
N PHE A 53 9.48 -12.15 -0.32
CA PHE A 53 10.01 -13.33 -1.02
C PHE A 53 9.58 -14.65 -0.38
N ALA A 54 9.63 -14.74 0.95
CA ALA A 54 9.20 -15.93 1.67
C ALA A 54 7.69 -16.19 1.58
N GLU A 55 6.87 -15.14 1.51
CA GLU A 55 5.41 -15.26 1.34
C GLU A 55 5.04 -15.67 -0.10
N LEU A 56 5.85 -15.29 -1.09
CA LEU A 56 5.66 -15.68 -2.50
C LEU A 56 6.13 -17.11 -2.81
N TYR A 57 7.25 -17.53 -2.22
CA TYR A 57 7.97 -18.75 -2.63
C TYR A 57 8.26 -19.73 -1.49
N GLY A 58 8.09 -19.33 -0.24
CA GLY A 58 8.44 -20.13 0.95
C GLY A 58 7.40 -21.17 1.35
N GLY A 59 6.27 -21.27 0.64
CA GLY A 59 5.23 -22.29 0.89
C GLY A 59 4.46 -22.13 2.21
N MET A 60 4.72 -21.07 2.98
CA MET A 60 4.04 -20.81 4.24
C MET A 60 2.71 -20.09 3.96
N PRO A 61 1.58 -20.58 4.52
CA PRO A 61 0.30 -19.89 4.37
C PRO A 61 0.38 -18.49 5.01
N PRO A 62 -0.29 -17.49 4.41
CA PRO A 62 -0.33 -16.17 4.99
C PRO A 62 -0.96 -16.25 6.39
N PRO A 63 -0.44 -15.52 7.38
CA PRO A 63 -1.04 -15.45 8.71
C PRO A 63 -2.50 -15.00 8.62
N ALA A 64 -3.39 -15.74 9.29
CA ALA A 64 -4.82 -15.47 9.28
C ALA A 64 -5.11 -14.04 9.79
N GLY A 65 -5.94 -13.29 9.06
CA GLY A 65 -6.34 -11.92 9.44
C GLY A 65 -5.46 -10.79 8.89
N LEU A 66 -4.36 -11.10 8.20
CA LEU A 66 -3.61 -10.08 7.45
C LEU A 66 -4.18 -9.89 6.04
N VAL A 67 -4.12 -8.64 5.56
CA VAL A 67 -4.34 -8.32 4.15
C VAL A 67 -3.42 -9.20 3.30
N SER A 68 -4.01 -9.90 2.33
CA SER A 68 -3.26 -10.78 1.45
C SER A 68 -2.13 -10.03 0.75
N LEU A 69 -0.97 -10.68 0.57
CA LEU A 69 0.15 -10.08 -0.14
C LEU A 69 -0.22 -9.49 -1.52
N PRO A 70 -1.01 -10.16 -2.38
CA PRO A 70 -1.42 -9.60 -3.66
C PRO A 70 -2.16 -8.27 -3.51
N GLU A 71 -3.11 -8.20 -2.57
CA GLU A 71 -3.88 -6.99 -2.31
C GLU A 71 -3.00 -5.85 -1.78
N ARG A 72 -2.07 -6.16 -0.87
CA ARG A 72 -1.11 -5.19 -0.33
C ARG A 72 -0.21 -4.61 -1.44
N LEU A 73 0.36 -5.48 -2.28
CA LEU A 73 1.20 -5.06 -3.41
C LEU A 73 0.40 -4.29 -4.46
N ALA A 74 -0.83 -4.71 -4.76
CA ALA A 74 -1.70 -4.02 -5.71
C ALA A 74 -2.02 -2.58 -5.26
N ARG A 75 -2.30 -2.37 -3.96
CA ARG A 75 -2.53 -1.02 -3.43
C ARG A 75 -1.30 -0.13 -3.55
N LYS A 76 -0.12 -0.65 -3.24
CA LYS A 76 1.14 0.10 -3.44
C LYS A 76 1.40 0.40 -4.90
N LEU A 77 1.21 -0.56 -5.80
CA LEU A 77 1.34 -0.35 -7.24
C LEU A 77 0.37 0.73 -7.76
N LEU A 78 -0.86 0.75 -7.25
CA LEU A 78 -1.83 1.79 -7.59
C LEU A 78 -1.34 3.19 -7.22
N THR A 79 -0.58 3.34 -6.11
CA THR A 79 0.03 4.63 -5.74
C THR A 79 1.07 5.10 -6.76
N VAL A 80 1.85 4.17 -7.33
CA VAL A 80 2.80 4.48 -8.42
C VAL A 80 2.06 4.95 -9.66
N CYS A 81 1.05 4.20 -10.10
CA CYS A 81 0.23 4.57 -11.27
C CYS A 81 -0.45 5.94 -11.06
N SER A 82 -0.95 6.20 -9.85
CA SER A 82 -1.59 7.47 -9.50
C SER A 82 -0.60 8.65 -9.54
N ALA A 83 0.62 8.44 -9.03
CA ALA A 83 1.68 9.45 -9.04
C ALA A 83 2.17 9.79 -10.45
N LEU A 84 2.14 8.81 -11.37
CA LEU A 84 2.48 9.00 -12.79
C LEU A 84 1.29 9.49 -13.64
N HIS A 85 0.09 9.56 -13.07
CA HIS A 85 -1.15 9.83 -13.79
C HIS A 85 -1.44 8.83 -14.92
N GLU A 86 -1.10 7.56 -14.71
CA GLU A 86 -1.26 6.49 -15.70
C GLU A 86 -2.31 5.46 -15.29
N CYS A 87 -2.94 4.82 -16.29
CA CYS A 87 -3.83 3.67 -16.10
C CYS A 87 -3.44 2.56 -17.08
N PRO A 88 -2.41 1.75 -16.74
CA PRO A 88 -1.86 0.77 -17.66
C PRO A 88 -2.78 -0.45 -17.84
N ILE A 89 -2.66 -1.12 -18.99
CA ILE A 89 -3.28 -2.42 -19.22
C ILE A 89 -2.49 -3.48 -18.44
N VAL A 90 -3.15 -4.11 -17.47
CA VAL A 90 -2.52 -5.15 -16.62
C VAL A 90 -2.22 -6.40 -17.46
N ARG A 91 -0.99 -6.90 -17.36
CA ARG A 91 -0.52 -8.13 -17.99
C ARG A 91 0.23 -8.97 -16.97
N PHE A 92 0.10 -10.29 -17.06
CA PHE A 92 0.77 -11.23 -16.16
C PHE A 92 1.40 -12.39 -16.95
N LYS A 93 2.31 -13.12 -16.31
CA LYS A 93 3.01 -14.27 -16.89
C LYS A 93 2.18 -15.54 -16.68
N SER A 94 1.58 -16.07 -17.74
CA SER A 94 0.63 -17.19 -17.64
C SER A 94 1.25 -18.57 -17.39
N ASN A 95 2.57 -18.72 -17.50
CA ASN A 95 3.26 -20.01 -17.28
C ASN A 95 3.90 -20.13 -15.89
N SER A 96 3.49 -19.31 -14.93
CA SER A 96 3.95 -19.39 -13.55
C SER A 96 2.76 -19.58 -12.62
N ASP A 97 2.74 -20.73 -11.93
CA ASP A 97 1.69 -21.06 -10.97
C ASP A 97 1.54 -19.98 -9.89
N THR A 98 2.66 -19.39 -9.45
CA THR A 98 2.66 -18.28 -8.49
C THR A 98 1.90 -17.07 -9.01
N THR A 99 2.09 -16.67 -10.28
CA THR A 99 1.39 -15.51 -10.83
C THR A 99 -0.07 -15.80 -11.11
N ILE A 100 -0.43 -17.02 -11.51
CA ILE A 100 -1.84 -17.43 -11.67
C ILE A 100 -2.58 -17.36 -10.33
N ARG A 101 -1.93 -17.75 -9.22
CA ARG A 101 -2.54 -17.67 -7.88
C ARG A 101 -2.72 -16.24 -7.36
N MET A 102 -2.05 -15.27 -7.98
CA MET A 102 -2.09 -13.86 -7.58
C MET A 102 -2.94 -12.98 -8.52
N ALA A 103 -3.35 -13.51 -9.68
CA ALA A 103 -4.25 -12.86 -10.64
C ALA A 103 -5.71 -13.03 -10.22
#